data_AF-A0A1Q6TTP5-F1
#
_entry.id   AF-A0A1Q6TTP5-F1
#
_cell.length_a   1.000
_cell.length_b   1.000
_cell.length_c   1.000
_cell.angle_alpha   90.00
_cell.angle_beta   90.00
_cell.angle_gamma   90.00
#
_symmetry.space_group_name_H-M   'P 1'
#
loop_
_entity.id
_entity.type
_entity.pdbx_description
1 polymer ?
#
loop_
_entity_poly.entity_id
_entity_poly.type
_entity_poly.pdbx_seq_one_letter_code
_entity_poly.pdbx_strand_id
1 'polypeptide(L)'
;MQIVLHEKFLPEARLPFSIVKGSVKSRKIMAEKQFKNFYKEINHYWNGKYCSVDILRETLDKQLYPNKINYVILNEENQKFAGSHGCSVKVTPGENGELNLNHTGYKFLLPLDSTKNNILNKYTALHEARHFFDHLYNPKYSLIRCGKSINHEQSKEDYEKLHELFLTDLSKPVKMKNLKNNAALIFKHIPNDVLIDGLQNIRNALQTEINAYKEEIKCLMKDYKFLDALTLKLFLNTNCKFKAKLKYTNQKLKELIYIERQALRNQRHQ
;
A
#
# COMPACT_ATOMS: atom_id res chain seq x y z
N MET A 1 24.12 -5.89 18.15
CA MET A 1 24.62 -5.54 16.80
C MET A 1 23.52 -4.80 16.08
N GLN A 2 23.77 -3.59 15.58
CA GLN A 2 22.74 -2.83 14.86
C GLN A 2 22.71 -3.31 13.40
N ILE A 3 21.59 -3.91 12.99
CA ILE A 3 21.35 -4.32 11.61
C ILE A 3 20.98 -3.08 10.81
N VAL A 4 21.76 -2.77 9.79
CA VAL A 4 21.42 -1.72 8.81
C VAL A 4 20.76 -2.39 7.62
N LEU A 5 19.59 -1.87 7.22
CA LEU A 5 18.80 -2.39 6.11
C LEU A 5 18.73 -1.36 4.98
N HIS A 6 19.16 -1.74 3.79
CA HIS A 6 19.08 -0.95 2.57
C HIS A 6 17.99 -1.48 1.65
N GLU A 7 16.95 -0.68 1.40
CA GLU A 7 15.92 -1.02 0.41
C GLU A 7 16.40 -0.63 -1.00
N LYS A 8 16.47 -1.62 -1.90
CA LYS A 8 16.91 -1.45 -3.29
C LYS A 8 15.81 -1.89 -4.25
N PHE A 9 15.43 -1.03 -5.18
CA PHE A 9 14.52 -1.41 -6.26
C PHE A 9 15.33 -1.84 -7.48
N LEU A 10 15.19 -3.11 -7.86
CA LEU A 10 15.82 -3.66 -9.07
C LEU A 10 15.12 -3.12 -10.32
N PRO A 11 15.77 -3.13 -11.50
CA PRO A 11 15.19 -2.63 -12.76
C PRO A 11 13.79 -3.19 -13.06
N GLU A 12 13.58 -4.48 -12.80
CA GLU A 12 12.31 -5.19 -12.98
C GLU A 12 11.22 -4.79 -11.97
N ALA A 13 11.54 -4.04 -10.91
CA ALA A 13 10.58 -3.62 -9.89
C ALA A 13 10.32 -2.11 -9.91
N ARG A 14 10.81 -1.39 -10.94
CA ARG A 14 10.70 0.07 -11.01
C ARG A 14 10.59 0.59 -12.44
N LEU A 15 9.90 1.71 -12.57
CA LEU A 15 9.99 2.52 -13.78
C LEU A 15 11.25 3.38 -13.79
N PRO A 16 11.77 3.74 -14.99
CA PRO A 16 12.85 4.71 -15.13
C PRO A 16 12.56 6.03 -14.39
N PHE A 17 13.59 6.65 -13.81
CA PHE A 17 13.46 7.92 -13.10
C PHE A 17 12.86 9.03 -13.98
N SER A 18 13.13 9.01 -15.29
CA SER A 18 12.52 9.94 -16.26
C SER A 18 10.99 9.91 -16.25
N ILE A 19 10.38 8.76 -15.91
CA ILE A 19 8.94 8.56 -15.79
C ILE A 19 8.46 8.92 -14.38
N VAL A 20 9.21 8.53 -13.33
CA VAL A 20 8.78 8.71 -11.92
C VAL A 20 9.41 9.92 -11.22
N LYS A 21 9.83 10.94 -11.99
CA LYS A 21 10.32 12.22 -11.46
C LYS A 21 9.18 13.17 -11.07
N GLY A 22 9.54 14.25 -10.38
CA GLY A 22 8.62 15.32 -9.99
C GLY A 22 8.05 15.19 -8.58
N SER A 23 6.94 15.90 -8.33
CA SER A 23 6.28 15.93 -7.03
C SER A 23 5.44 14.67 -6.76
N VAL A 24 5.08 14.43 -5.49
CA VAL A 24 4.10 13.37 -5.14
C VAL A 24 2.77 13.58 -5.86
N LYS A 25 2.34 14.84 -6.01
CA LYS A 25 1.09 15.19 -6.69
C LYS A 25 1.13 14.82 -8.18
N SER A 26 2.22 15.13 -8.89
CA SER A 26 2.36 14.80 -10.32
C SER A 26 2.39 13.28 -10.54
N ARG A 27 3.13 12.55 -9.70
CA ARG A 27 3.19 11.08 -9.79
C ARG A 27 1.84 10.41 -9.50
N LYS A 28 1.07 10.94 -8.55
CA LYS A 28 -0.31 10.48 -8.30
C LYS A 28 -1.21 10.68 -9.53
N ILE A 29 -1.10 11.83 -10.20
CA ILE A 29 -1.86 12.09 -11.44
C ILE A 29 -1.45 11.11 -12.55
N MET A 30 -0.15 10.84 -12.71
CA MET A 30 0.33 9.86 -13.68
C MET A 30 -0.19 8.46 -13.37
N ALA A 31 -0.12 8.04 -12.12
CA ALA A 31 -0.64 6.77 -11.67
C ALA A 31 -2.15 6.66 -11.97
N GLU A 32 -2.96 7.69 -11.65
CA GLU A 32 -4.40 7.71 -11.96
C GLU A 32 -4.66 7.65 -13.47
N LYS A 33 -3.86 8.35 -14.28
CA LYS A 33 -3.94 8.31 -15.75
C LYS A 33 -3.72 6.89 -16.27
N GLN A 34 -2.67 6.20 -15.81
CA GLN A 34 -2.36 4.85 -16.28
C GLN A 34 -3.41 3.83 -15.85
N PHE A 35 -3.88 3.93 -14.61
CA PHE A 35 -5.00 3.09 -14.17
C PHE A 35 -6.25 3.31 -15.03
N LYS A 36 -6.57 4.56 -15.42
CA LYS A 36 -7.72 4.81 -16.32
C LYS A 36 -7.53 4.21 -17.70
N ASN A 37 -6.32 4.22 -18.24
CA ASN A 37 -6.02 3.59 -19.52
C ASN A 37 -6.14 2.06 -19.42
N PHE A 38 -5.52 1.48 -18.40
CA PHE A 38 -5.68 0.07 -18.04
C PHE A 38 -7.16 -0.32 -17.87
N TYR A 39 -7.93 0.45 -17.10
CA TYR A 39 -9.35 0.20 -16.88
C TYR A 39 -10.14 0.18 -18.19
N LYS A 40 -9.94 1.18 -19.07
CA LYS A 40 -10.64 1.24 -20.35
C LYS A 40 -10.44 -0.05 -21.15
N GLU A 41 -9.23 -0.57 -21.16
CA GLU A 41 -8.89 -1.77 -21.92
C GLU A 41 -9.40 -3.04 -21.24
N ILE A 42 -9.04 -3.29 -19.98
CA ILE A 42 -9.41 -4.52 -19.27
C ILE A 42 -10.93 -4.67 -19.17
N ASN A 43 -11.67 -3.56 -19.10
CA ASN A 43 -13.12 -3.56 -18.94
C ASN A 43 -13.86 -4.30 -20.07
N HIS A 44 -13.30 -4.32 -21.28
CA HIS A 44 -13.91 -5.00 -22.43
C HIS A 44 -13.88 -6.53 -22.33
N TYR A 45 -12.97 -7.08 -21.54
CA TYR A 45 -12.77 -8.53 -21.43
C TYR A 45 -13.54 -9.20 -20.28
N TRP A 46 -14.22 -8.40 -19.44
CA TRP A 46 -15.05 -8.97 -18.38
C TRP A 46 -16.34 -9.52 -18.97
N ASN A 47 -16.43 -10.84 -19.08
CA ASN A 47 -17.62 -11.53 -19.61
C ASN A 47 -18.71 -11.69 -18.54
N GLY A 48 -19.17 -10.58 -17.97
CA GLY A 48 -20.24 -10.53 -16.96
C GLY A 48 -19.89 -11.04 -15.55
N LYS A 49 -19.01 -12.05 -15.41
CA LYS A 49 -18.64 -12.63 -14.11
C LYS A 49 -17.13 -12.81 -13.87
N TYR A 50 -16.33 -13.04 -14.90
CA TYR A 50 -14.90 -13.35 -14.73
C TYR A 50 -14.05 -12.76 -15.85
N CYS A 51 -12.75 -12.67 -15.59
CA CYS A 51 -11.69 -12.34 -16.54
C CYS A 51 -10.52 -13.28 -16.27
N SER A 52 -9.82 -13.73 -17.32
CA SER A 52 -8.68 -14.63 -17.13
C SER A 52 -7.48 -13.88 -16.55
N VAL A 53 -6.65 -14.61 -15.80
CA VAL A 53 -5.38 -14.11 -15.28
C VAL A 53 -4.46 -13.67 -16.41
N ASP A 54 -4.46 -14.36 -17.55
CA ASP A 54 -3.62 -14.01 -18.70
C ASP A 54 -4.04 -12.71 -19.36
N ILE A 55 -5.35 -12.46 -19.51
CA ILE A 55 -5.84 -11.17 -20.01
C ILE A 55 -5.44 -10.02 -19.07
N LEU A 56 -5.49 -10.24 -17.75
CA LEU A 56 -4.99 -9.26 -16.79
C LEU A 56 -3.49 -8.97 -17.01
N ARG A 57 -2.67 -10.01 -17.18
CA ARG A 57 -1.22 -9.87 -17.46
C ARG A 57 -0.97 -9.11 -18.75
N GLU A 58 -1.57 -9.55 -19.85
CA GLU A 58 -1.43 -8.93 -21.17
C GLU A 58 -1.80 -7.45 -21.14
N THR A 59 -2.90 -7.12 -20.45
CA THR A 59 -3.33 -5.72 -20.32
C THR A 59 -2.37 -4.90 -19.48
N LEU A 60 -1.86 -5.43 -18.36
CA LEU A 60 -0.85 -4.74 -17.55
C LEU A 60 0.44 -4.52 -18.35
N ASP A 61 0.96 -5.55 -19.00
CA ASP A 61 2.21 -5.50 -19.77
C ASP A 61 2.11 -4.51 -20.93
N LYS A 62 0.98 -4.50 -21.64
CA LYS A 62 0.73 -3.53 -22.71
C LYS A 62 0.73 -2.10 -22.20
N GLN A 63 0.15 -1.85 -21.02
CA GLN A 63 0.13 -0.50 -20.41
C GLN A 63 1.51 -0.05 -19.90
N LEU A 64 2.41 -0.98 -19.61
CA LEU A 64 3.75 -0.70 -19.10
C LEU A 64 4.83 -0.65 -20.19
N TYR A 65 4.56 -1.21 -21.37
CA TYR A 65 5.47 -1.22 -22.52
C TYR A 65 6.07 0.17 -22.80
N PRO A 66 7.39 0.28 -23.07
CA PRO A 66 8.37 -0.80 -23.23
C PRO A 66 8.99 -1.31 -21.92
N ASN A 67 8.52 -0.83 -20.76
CA ASN A 67 9.07 -1.21 -19.46
C ASN A 67 8.55 -2.60 -19.07
N LYS A 68 9.47 -3.50 -18.72
CA LYS A 68 9.14 -4.83 -18.21
C LYS A 68 9.18 -4.79 -16.68
N ILE A 69 8.01 -4.87 -16.05
CA ILE A 69 7.88 -4.91 -14.59
C ILE A 69 7.49 -6.32 -14.19
N ASN A 70 8.22 -6.89 -13.24
CA ASN A 70 7.92 -8.20 -12.67
C ASN A 70 6.75 -8.10 -11.70
N TYR A 71 5.79 -8.99 -11.87
CA TYR A 71 4.74 -9.23 -10.90
C TYR A 71 4.24 -10.67 -11.01
N VAL A 72 3.65 -11.17 -9.94
CA VAL A 72 2.98 -12.47 -9.92
C VAL A 72 1.52 -12.29 -9.51
N ILE A 73 0.65 -13.12 -10.06
CA ILE A 73 -0.76 -13.21 -9.69
C ILE A 73 -0.95 -14.57 -9.02
N LEU A 74 -1.40 -14.54 -7.77
CA LEU A 74 -1.57 -15.67 -6.88
C LEU A 74 -3.03 -15.69 -6.40
N ASN A 75 -3.47 -16.84 -5.91
CA ASN A 75 -4.77 -16.93 -5.25
C ASN A 75 -4.71 -16.29 -3.85
N GLU A 76 -5.74 -15.54 -3.48
CA GLU A 76 -5.94 -15.08 -2.10
C GLU A 76 -6.47 -16.24 -1.26
N GLU A 77 -5.63 -16.75 -0.36
CA GLU A 77 -5.96 -17.87 0.54
C GLU A 77 -6.46 -17.38 1.89
N ASN A 78 -6.24 -16.10 2.23
CA ASN A 78 -6.67 -15.54 3.49
C ASN A 78 -8.15 -15.13 3.42
N GLN A 79 -9.00 -15.89 4.09
CA GLN A 79 -10.45 -15.66 4.16
C GLN A 79 -10.84 -14.29 4.73
N LYS A 80 -9.93 -13.55 5.38
CA LYS A 80 -10.18 -12.19 5.89
C LYS A 80 -10.13 -11.12 4.79
N PHE A 81 -9.52 -11.42 3.65
CA PHE A 81 -9.31 -10.45 2.58
C PHE A 81 -9.97 -10.91 1.29
N ALA A 82 -10.57 -9.97 0.56
CA ALA A 82 -11.09 -10.25 -0.78
C ALA A 82 -9.96 -10.35 -1.82
N GLY A 83 -8.85 -9.67 -1.55
CA GLY A 83 -7.61 -9.65 -2.32
C GLY A 83 -6.57 -8.81 -1.58
N SER A 84 -5.33 -8.86 -2.05
CA SER A 84 -4.25 -8.04 -1.51
C SER A 84 -3.15 -7.78 -2.53
N HIS A 85 -2.41 -6.68 -2.32
CA HIS A 85 -1.29 -6.27 -3.15
C HIS A 85 -0.04 -6.05 -2.29
N GLY A 86 1.11 -6.47 -2.79
CA GLY A 86 2.37 -6.33 -2.07
C GLY A 86 3.60 -6.33 -2.96
N CYS A 87 4.76 -6.17 -2.34
CA CYS A 87 6.05 -6.22 -3.02
C CYS A 87 6.65 -7.63 -2.93
N SER A 88 7.30 -8.06 -4.00
CA SER A 88 8.20 -9.22 -3.99
C SER A 88 9.58 -8.74 -3.59
N VAL A 89 10.12 -9.31 -2.52
CA VAL A 89 11.43 -8.91 -1.99
C VAL A 89 12.34 -10.12 -1.76
N LYS A 90 13.64 -9.92 -1.95
CA LYS A 90 14.71 -10.88 -1.63
C LYS A 90 15.73 -10.20 -0.73
N VAL A 91 15.99 -10.81 0.42
CA VAL A 91 17.05 -10.37 1.33
C VAL A 91 18.38 -10.95 0.85
N THR A 92 19.40 -10.10 0.72
CA THR A 92 20.77 -10.53 0.43
C THR A 92 21.75 -9.83 1.37
N PRO A 93 22.93 -10.41 1.64
CA PRO A 93 23.99 -9.70 2.35
C PRO A 93 24.38 -8.39 1.63
N GLY A 94 24.78 -7.39 2.42
CA GLY A 94 25.42 -6.16 1.99
C GLY A 94 26.89 -6.11 2.42
N GLU A 95 27.53 -4.96 2.19
CA GLU A 95 28.89 -4.72 2.68
C GLU A 95 28.87 -4.58 4.21
N ASN A 96 29.97 -4.90 4.88
CA ASN A 96 30.13 -4.67 6.33
C ASN A 96 29.03 -5.27 7.25
N GLY A 97 28.39 -6.37 6.84
CA GLY A 97 27.35 -7.04 7.64
C GLY A 97 25.95 -6.41 7.53
N GLU A 98 25.75 -5.47 6.61
CA GLU A 98 24.44 -4.89 6.29
C GLU A 98 23.53 -5.88 5.55
N LEU A 99 22.23 -5.59 5.48
CA LEU A 99 21.27 -6.35 4.70
C LEU A 99 20.68 -5.51 3.57
N ASN A 100 20.59 -6.09 2.39
CA ASN A 100 19.89 -5.50 1.24
C ASN A 100 18.51 -6.15 1.11
N LEU A 101 17.46 -5.34 1.18
CA LEU A 101 16.10 -5.73 0.83
C LEU A 101 15.85 -5.37 -0.64
N ASN A 102 16.07 -6.33 -1.52
CA ASN A 102 15.93 -6.11 -2.97
C ASN A 102 14.48 -6.34 -3.37
N HIS A 103 13.81 -5.28 -3.81
CA HIS A 103 12.50 -5.36 -4.46
C HIS A 103 12.69 -5.91 -5.87
N THR A 104 12.12 -7.09 -6.12
CA THR A 104 12.25 -7.86 -7.37
C THR A 104 10.97 -7.82 -8.22
N GLY A 105 9.90 -7.19 -7.71
CA GLY A 105 8.63 -7.05 -8.41
C GLY A 105 7.47 -6.88 -7.44
N TYR A 106 6.29 -7.27 -7.88
CA TYR A 106 5.04 -7.11 -7.12
C TYR A 106 4.24 -8.42 -7.04
N LYS A 107 3.24 -8.43 -6.17
CA LYS A 107 2.30 -9.55 -5.99
C LYS A 107 0.88 -9.04 -6.01
N PHE A 108 0.03 -9.76 -6.72
CA PHE A 108 -1.41 -9.65 -6.66
C PHE A 108 -1.93 -10.95 -6.06
N LEU A 109 -2.65 -10.86 -4.96
CA LEU A 109 -3.44 -11.96 -4.42
C LEU A 109 -4.90 -11.64 -4.75
N LEU A 110 -5.48 -12.46 -5.61
CA LEU A 110 -6.81 -12.23 -6.15
C LEU A 110 -7.71 -13.44 -5.84
N PRO A 111 -9.03 -13.26 -5.76
CA PRO A 111 -9.95 -14.37 -5.59
C PRO A 111 -10.03 -15.11 -6.93
N LEU A 112 -9.29 -16.21 -7.05
CA LEU A 112 -9.25 -17.01 -8.26
C LEU A 112 -10.20 -18.21 -8.15
N ASP A 113 -10.65 -18.72 -9.29
CA ASP A 113 -11.38 -19.99 -9.35
C ASP A 113 -10.48 -21.18 -8.96
N SER A 114 -11.08 -22.38 -8.83
CA SER A 114 -10.35 -23.60 -8.50
C SER A 114 -9.25 -23.95 -9.50
N THR A 115 -9.39 -23.51 -10.76
CA THR A 115 -8.40 -23.71 -11.81
C THR A 115 -7.25 -22.69 -11.75
N LYS A 116 -7.37 -21.65 -10.91
CA LYS A 116 -6.45 -20.51 -10.79
C LYS A 116 -6.25 -19.71 -12.08
N ASN A 117 -7.17 -19.85 -13.04
CA ASN A 117 -7.09 -19.20 -14.35
C ASN A 117 -8.05 -18.03 -14.46
N ASN A 118 -9.13 -18.00 -13.66
CA ASN A 118 -10.15 -16.97 -13.74
C ASN A 118 -10.23 -16.16 -12.44
N ILE A 119 -10.32 -14.84 -12.59
CA ILE A 119 -10.51 -13.91 -11.49
C ILE A 119 -12.02 -13.77 -11.23
N LEU A 120 -12.44 -14.05 -10.00
CA LEU A 120 -13.84 -14.13 -9.59
C LEU A 120 -14.46 -12.76 -9.25
N ASN A 121 -13.63 -11.75 -8.97
CA ASN A 121 -14.11 -10.42 -8.59
C ASN A 121 -13.39 -9.32 -9.37
N LYS A 122 -14.13 -8.71 -10.30
CA LYS A 122 -13.70 -7.53 -11.08
C LYS A 122 -13.23 -6.38 -10.22
N TYR A 123 -14.00 -6.00 -9.21
CA TYR A 123 -13.72 -4.81 -8.41
C TYR A 123 -12.49 -4.99 -7.54
N THR A 124 -12.28 -6.19 -6.99
CA THR A 124 -11.03 -6.53 -6.30
C THR A 124 -9.83 -6.45 -7.25
N ALA A 125 -9.92 -7.04 -8.45
CA ALA A 125 -8.82 -6.97 -9.42
C ALA A 125 -8.44 -5.52 -9.78
N LEU A 126 -9.46 -4.67 -9.98
CA LEU A 126 -9.26 -3.24 -10.24
C LEU A 126 -8.69 -2.50 -9.02
N HIS A 127 -9.14 -2.86 -7.82
CA HIS A 127 -8.62 -2.32 -6.56
C HIS A 127 -7.12 -2.61 -6.41
N GLU A 128 -6.71 -3.88 -6.55
CA GLU A 128 -5.30 -4.27 -6.46
C GLU A 128 -4.45 -3.68 -7.59
N ALA A 129 -5.00 -3.55 -8.81
CA ALA A 129 -4.33 -2.85 -9.90
C ALA A 129 -4.09 -1.37 -9.58
N ARG A 130 -5.01 -0.71 -8.86
CA ARG A 130 -4.82 0.67 -8.43
C ARG A 130 -3.66 0.80 -7.44
N HIS A 131 -3.52 -0.13 -6.49
CA HIS A 131 -2.36 -0.21 -5.59
C HIS A 131 -1.06 -0.39 -6.36
N PHE A 132 -1.03 -1.33 -7.31
CA PHE A 132 0.14 -1.56 -8.16
C PHE A 132 0.60 -0.29 -8.91
N PHE A 133 -0.31 0.43 -9.56
CA PHE A 133 0.05 1.69 -10.21
C PHE A 133 0.48 2.76 -9.20
N ASP A 134 -0.12 2.83 -8.02
CA ASP A 134 0.32 3.76 -6.97
C ASP A 134 1.76 3.46 -6.52
N HIS A 135 2.08 2.19 -6.27
CA HIS A 135 3.41 1.72 -5.88
C HIS A 135 4.47 1.93 -6.96
N LEU A 136 4.12 1.62 -8.21
CA LEU A 136 5.06 1.73 -9.32
C LEU A 136 5.42 3.19 -9.64
N TYR A 137 4.43 4.09 -9.59
CA TYR A 137 4.64 5.52 -9.85
C TYR A 137 5.04 6.29 -8.59
N ASN A 138 4.88 5.74 -7.38
CA ASN A 138 5.39 6.31 -6.14
C ASN A 138 6.16 5.26 -5.33
N PRO A 139 7.43 4.98 -5.69
CA PRO A 139 8.22 3.91 -5.06
C PRO A 139 8.33 4.01 -3.53
N LYS A 140 8.15 5.22 -2.96
CA LYS A 140 8.11 5.42 -1.51
C LYS A 140 6.94 4.72 -0.82
N TYR A 141 5.86 4.42 -1.55
CA TYR A 141 4.69 3.69 -1.02
C TYR A 141 4.98 2.20 -0.92
N SER A 142 5.88 1.68 -1.76
CA SER A 142 6.30 0.28 -1.79
C SER A 142 7.36 -0.08 -0.75
N LEU A 143 7.93 0.90 -0.03
CA LEU A 143 8.97 0.67 0.97
C LEU A 143 8.40 -0.09 2.17
N ILE A 144 9.08 -1.15 2.60
CA ILE A 144 8.61 -2.01 3.70
C ILE A 144 8.88 -1.35 5.07
N ARG A 145 9.85 -0.42 5.17
CA ARG A 145 10.05 0.44 6.37
C ARG A 145 10.15 -0.36 7.67
N CYS A 146 10.93 -1.43 7.63
CA CYS A 146 11.19 -2.30 8.77
C CYS A 146 12.63 -2.21 9.31
N GLY A 147 13.51 -1.43 8.67
CA GLY A 147 14.92 -1.35 9.06
C GLY A 147 15.12 -0.80 10.47
N LYS A 148 14.24 0.11 10.91
CA LYS A 148 14.24 0.62 12.29
C LYS A 148 13.71 -0.42 13.27
N SER A 149 12.54 -1.00 13.01
CA SER A 149 11.92 -1.97 13.92
C SER A 149 12.71 -3.28 14.07
N ILE A 150 13.48 -3.69 13.06
CA ILE A 150 14.37 -4.88 13.15
C ILE A 150 15.36 -4.78 14.31
N ASN A 151 15.76 -3.57 14.70
CA ASN A 151 16.68 -3.36 15.82
C ASN A 151 15.96 -3.18 17.17
N HIS A 152 14.63 -3.22 17.17
CA HIS A 152 13.77 -3.00 18.33
C HIS A 152 12.73 -4.12 18.44
N GLU A 153 13.22 -5.35 18.66
CA GLU A 153 12.38 -6.56 18.72
C GLU A 153 11.22 -6.43 19.72
N GLN A 154 11.47 -5.77 20.86
CA GLN A 154 10.46 -5.48 21.89
C GLN A 154 9.27 -4.64 21.37
N SER A 155 9.47 -3.84 20.33
CA SER A 155 8.43 -2.99 19.73
C SER A 155 7.70 -3.65 18.56
N LYS A 156 8.05 -4.89 18.20
CA LYS A 156 7.47 -5.59 17.04
C LYS A 156 5.96 -5.82 17.21
N GLU A 157 5.56 -6.35 18.36
CA GLU A 157 4.14 -6.64 18.64
C GLU A 157 3.31 -5.35 18.67
N ASP A 158 3.83 -4.30 19.30
CA ASP A 158 3.17 -3.00 19.35
C ASP A 158 3.06 -2.35 17.96
N TYR A 159 4.06 -2.55 17.11
CA TYR A 159 4.00 -2.10 15.72
C TYR A 159 2.94 -2.86 14.90
N GLU A 160 2.84 -4.18 15.07
CA GLU A 160 1.80 -5.00 14.44
C GLU A 160 0.40 -4.57 14.90
N LYS A 161 0.20 -4.39 16.22
CA LYS A 161 -1.05 -3.84 16.79
C LYS A 161 -1.38 -2.46 16.22
N LEU A 162 -0.37 -1.60 16.05
CA LEU A 162 -0.58 -0.28 15.46
C LEU A 162 -1.03 -0.39 14.00
N HIS A 163 -0.41 -1.27 13.21
CA HIS A 163 -0.79 -1.51 11.82
C HIS A 163 -2.24 -2.01 11.73
N GLU A 164 -2.60 -3.02 12.54
CA GLU A 164 -3.96 -3.59 12.60
C GLU A 164 -5.02 -2.55 12.98
N LEU A 165 -4.74 -1.72 14.00
CA LEU A 165 -5.64 -0.66 14.45
C LEU A 165 -5.97 0.35 13.34
N PHE A 166 -5.03 0.59 12.43
CA PHE A 166 -5.22 1.55 11.35
C PHE A 166 -5.79 0.91 10.07
N LEU A 167 -5.42 -0.33 9.74
CA LEU A 167 -5.64 -0.89 8.41
C LEU A 167 -6.50 -2.17 8.39
N THR A 168 -6.62 -2.92 9.49
CA THR A 168 -7.16 -4.29 9.44
C THR A 168 -8.47 -4.48 10.22
N ASP A 169 -8.70 -3.78 11.34
CA ASP A 169 -10.00 -3.88 12.02
C ASP A 169 -11.07 -3.04 11.30
N LEU A 170 -11.76 -3.69 10.36
CA LEU A 170 -12.84 -3.12 9.55
C LEU A 170 -14.22 -3.69 9.94
N SER A 171 -14.26 -4.60 10.91
CA SER A 171 -15.45 -5.36 11.29
C SER A 171 -16.54 -4.49 11.91
N LYS A 172 -16.15 -3.37 12.54
CA LYS A 172 -17.06 -2.48 13.29
C LYS A 172 -16.87 -1.02 12.90
N PRO A 173 -17.93 -0.19 13.04
CA PRO A 173 -17.80 1.26 12.90
C PRO A 173 -16.71 1.83 13.81
N VAL A 174 -15.75 2.55 13.24
CA VAL A 174 -14.62 3.11 14.00
C VAL A 174 -15.02 4.43 14.65
N LYS A 175 -14.84 4.54 15.96
CA LYS A 175 -14.90 5.82 16.69
C LYS A 175 -13.49 6.41 16.76
N MET A 176 -13.27 7.56 16.10
CA MET A 176 -11.94 8.19 16.05
C MET A 176 -11.38 8.54 17.43
N LYS A 177 -12.22 8.84 18.43
CA LYS A 177 -11.78 9.05 19.80
C LYS A 177 -11.12 7.80 20.38
N ASN A 178 -11.74 6.64 20.22
CA ASN A 178 -11.22 5.36 20.70
C ASN A 178 -9.92 4.99 19.96
N LEU A 179 -9.89 5.14 18.64
CA LEU A 179 -8.68 4.90 17.85
C LEU A 179 -7.50 5.76 18.34
N LYS A 180 -7.73 7.06 18.57
CA LYS A 180 -6.69 7.97 19.08
C LYS A 180 -6.21 7.58 20.47
N ASN A 181 -7.12 7.16 21.36
CA ASN A 181 -6.76 6.71 22.70
C ASN A 181 -5.91 5.44 22.65
N ASN A 182 -6.33 4.44 21.88
CA ASN A 182 -5.60 3.18 21.72
C ASN A 182 -4.23 3.40 21.07
N ALA A 183 -4.17 4.21 20.01
CA ALA A 183 -2.91 4.58 19.38
C ALA A 183 -1.97 5.29 20.35
N ALA A 184 -2.47 6.21 21.18
CA ALA A 184 -1.67 6.92 22.17
C ALA A 184 -1.10 6.01 23.28
N LEU A 185 -1.78 4.90 23.60
CA LEU A 185 -1.23 3.88 24.49
C LEU A 185 -0.06 3.15 23.82
N ILE A 186 -0.26 2.67 22.59
CA ILE A 186 0.77 1.96 21.82
C ILE A 186 2.01 2.84 21.60
N PHE A 187 1.83 4.12 21.28
CA PHE A 187 2.94 5.05 21.02
C PHE A 187 3.92 5.20 22.19
N LYS A 188 3.49 4.97 23.43
CA LYS A 188 4.39 5.07 24.60
C LYS A 188 5.43 3.95 24.67
N HIS A 189 5.19 2.85 23.97
CA HIS A 189 6.03 1.65 24.00
C HIS A 189 6.99 1.56 22.81
N ILE A 190 6.86 2.48 21.84
CA ILE A 190 7.65 2.46 20.60
C ILE A 190 8.59 3.68 20.59
N PRO A 191 9.91 3.50 20.40
CA PRO A 191 10.84 4.60 20.19
C PRO A 191 10.41 5.52 19.04
N ASN A 192 10.65 6.82 19.16
CA ASN A 192 10.18 7.82 18.20
C ASN A 192 10.62 7.54 16.76
N ASP A 193 11.86 7.10 16.53
CA ASP A 193 12.37 6.86 15.18
C ASP A 193 11.71 5.64 14.51
N VAL A 194 11.49 4.56 15.29
CA VAL A 194 10.68 3.39 14.88
C VAL A 194 9.24 3.81 14.60
N LEU A 195 8.64 4.62 15.49
CA LEU A 195 7.27 5.10 15.34
C LEU A 195 7.11 6.00 14.11
N ILE A 196 8.09 6.85 13.81
CA ILE A 196 8.11 7.68 12.61
C ILE A 196 8.12 6.81 11.35
N ASP A 197 8.97 5.77 11.28
CA ASP A 197 9.03 4.90 10.11
C ASP A 197 7.71 4.12 9.92
N GLY A 198 7.18 3.60 11.02
CA GLY A 198 5.90 2.91 11.05
C GLY A 198 4.71 3.77 10.63
N LEU A 199 4.61 4.99 11.16
CA LEU A 199 3.56 5.94 10.75
C LEU A 199 3.74 6.40 9.31
N GLN A 200 4.96 6.46 8.77
CA GLN A 200 5.18 6.72 7.35
C GLN A 200 4.64 5.57 6.48
N ASN A 201 4.81 4.33 6.92
CA ASN A 201 4.24 3.16 6.25
C ASN A 201 2.71 3.21 6.27
N ILE A 202 2.11 3.39 7.45
CA ILE A 202 0.65 3.54 7.62
C ILE A 202 0.10 4.69 6.77
N ARG A 203 0.78 5.84 6.72
CA ARG A 203 0.39 6.98 5.88
C ARG A 203 0.31 6.58 4.41
N ASN A 204 1.30 5.83 3.94
CA ASN A 204 1.38 5.42 2.54
C ASN A 204 0.26 4.41 2.22
N ALA A 205 0.08 3.38 3.04
CA ALA A 205 -0.99 2.40 2.89
C ALA A 205 -2.38 3.07 2.89
N LEU A 206 -2.66 3.95 3.86
CA LEU A 206 -3.92 4.72 3.87
C LEU A 206 -4.11 5.55 2.59
N GLN A 207 -3.02 6.09 2.04
CA GLN A 207 -3.07 6.92 0.85
C GLN A 207 -3.40 6.11 -0.40
N THR A 208 -2.88 4.88 -0.53
CA THR A 208 -3.19 3.96 -1.62
C THR A 208 -4.59 3.40 -1.49
N GLU A 209 -5.03 3.00 -0.29
CA GLU A 209 -6.41 2.56 0.01
C GLU A 209 -7.45 3.60 -0.40
N ILE A 210 -7.22 4.88 -0.04
CA ILE A 210 -8.12 5.97 -0.44
C ILE A 210 -8.21 6.09 -1.96
N ASN A 211 -7.12 5.84 -2.69
CA ASN A 211 -7.12 5.91 -4.15
C ASN A 211 -7.80 4.68 -4.77
N ALA A 212 -7.49 3.48 -4.28
CA ALA A 212 -8.07 2.21 -4.68
C ALA A 212 -9.59 2.23 -4.58
N TYR A 213 -10.12 2.50 -3.40
CA TYR A 213 -11.57 2.59 -3.21
C TYR A 213 -12.24 3.74 -3.96
N LYS A 214 -11.53 4.88 -4.15
CA LYS A 214 -12.07 5.97 -4.97
C LYS A 214 -12.29 5.53 -6.41
N GLU A 215 -11.34 4.79 -6.99
CA GLU A 215 -11.48 4.28 -8.35
C GLU A 215 -12.47 3.11 -8.42
N GLU A 216 -12.51 2.23 -7.42
CA GLU A 216 -13.49 1.15 -7.32
C GLU A 216 -14.93 1.69 -7.34
N ILE A 217 -15.24 2.70 -6.52
CA ILE A 217 -16.55 3.37 -6.51
C ILE A 217 -16.89 3.95 -7.88
N LYS A 218 -15.92 4.57 -8.57
CA LYS A 218 -16.14 5.10 -9.93
C LYS A 218 -16.44 3.98 -10.93
N CYS A 219 -15.79 2.82 -10.79
CA CYS A 219 -16.04 1.67 -11.64
C CYS A 219 -17.45 1.11 -11.40
N LEU A 220 -17.84 0.93 -10.13
CA LEU A 220 -19.19 0.50 -9.75
C LEU A 220 -20.26 1.44 -10.34
N MET A 221 -20.06 2.75 -10.23
CA MET A 221 -20.97 3.75 -10.82
C MET A 221 -21.07 3.65 -12.34
N LYS A 222 -19.95 3.40 -13.04
CA LYS A 222 -19.94 3.23 -14.50
C LYS A 222 -20.64 1.96 -14.95
N ASP A 223 -20.61 0.92 -14.12
CA ASP A 223 -21.32 -0.33 -14.35
C ASP A 223 -22.80 -0.27 -13.88
N TYR A 224 -23.33 0.93 -13.60
CA TYR A 224 -24.70 1.16 -13.10
C TYR A 224 -25.04 0.46 -11.77
N LYS A 225 -24.02 0.09 -10.98
CA LYS A 225 -24.16 -0.53 -9.65
C LYS A 225 -24.22 0.51 -8.54
N PHE A 226 -25.25 1.36 -8.58
CA PHE A 226 -25.37 2.52 -7.68
C PHE A 226 -25.49 2.13 -6.20
N LEU A 227 -26.25 1.07 -5.88
CA LEU A 227 -26.43 0.60 -4.50
C LEU A 227 -25.14 0.04 -3.90
N ASP A 228 -24.36 -0.70 -4.68
CA ASP A 228 -23.05 -1.23 -4.26
C ASP A 228 -22.07 -0.07 -4.01
N ALA A 229 -22.02 0.91 -4.92
CA ALA A 229 -21.19 2.10 -4.77
C ALA A 229 -21.56 2.91 -3.51
N LEU A 230 -22.86 3.06 -3.23
CA LEU A 230 -23.34 3.75 -2.03
C LEU A 230 -23.00 2.99 -0.76
N THR A 231 -23.24 1.67 -0.74
CA THR A 231 -22.92 0.78 0.38
C THR A 231 -21.42 0.84 0.71
N LEU A 232 -20.56 0.73 -0.31
CA LEU A 232 -19.12 0.84 -0.15
C LEU A 232 -18.73 2.23 0.39
N LYS A 233 -19.29 3.31 -0.15
CA LYS A 233 -19.03 4.68 0.35
C LYS A 233 -19.45 4.85 1.81
N LEU A 234 -20.57 4.27 2.23
CA LEU A 234 -21.02 4.30 3.63
C LEU A 234 -20.04 3.52 4.51
N PHE A 235 -19.71 2.28 4.15
CA PHE A 235 -18.74 1.44 4.86
C PHE A 235 -17.39 2.14 5.06
N LEU A 236 -16.88 2.81 4.02
CA LEU A 236 -15.62 3.56 4.10
C LEU A 236 -15.69 4.75 5.07
N ASN A 237 -16.86 5.39 5.19
CA ASN A 237 -17.07 6.53 6.08
C ASN A 237 -17.40 6.12 7.52
N THR A 238 -17.94 4.92 7.76
CA THR A 238 -18.32 4.43 9.09
C THR A 238 -17.24 3.53 9.69
N ASN A 239 -16.81 2.51 8.95
CA ASN A 239 -15.94 1.45 9.43
C ASN A 239 -14.47 1.79 9.18
N CYS A 240 -14.12 2.19 7.96
CA CYS A 240 -12.71 2.36 7.62
C CYS A 240 -12.15 3.71 8.11
N LYS A 241 -12.85 4.81 7.81
CA LYS A 241 -12.45 6.20 8.10
C LYS A 241 -11.04 6.56 7.64
N PHE A 242 -10.59 6.01 6.50
CA PHE A 242 -9.23 6.17 6.01
C PHE A 242 -8.76 7.63 5.93
N LYS A 243 -9.62 8.55 5.46
CA LYS A 243 -9.28 9.99 5.39
C LYS A 243 -9.02 10.61 6.77
N ALA A 244 -9.80 10.23 7.78
CA ALA A 244 -9.62 10.72 9.15
C ALA A 244 -8.37 10.10 9.81
N LYS A 245 -8.15 8.80 9.58
CA LYS A 245 -6.93 8.10 10.00
C LYS A 245 -5.67 8.72 9.35
N LEU A 246 -5.73 9.06 8.07
CA LEU A 246 -4.63 9.69 7.33
C LEU A 246 -4.33 11.10 7.88
N LYS A 247 -5.37 11.90 8.15
CA LYS A 247 -5.20 13.22 8.79
C LYS A 247 -4.52 13.11 10.15
N TYR A 248 -4.96 12.17 10.98
CA TYR A 248 -4.36 11.93 12.30
C TYR A 248 -2.90 11.45 12.20
N THR A 249 -2.62 10.51 11.29
CA THR A 249 -1.26 10.01 11.03
C THR A 249 -0.31 11.13 10.61
N ASN A 250 -0.74 12.00 9.68
CA ASN A 250 0.05 13.15 9.24
C ASN A 250 0.32 14.16 10.37
N GLN A 251 -0.67 14.41 11.22
CA GLN A 251 -0.49 15.27 12.39
C GLN A 251 0.57 14.68 13.33
N LYS A 252 0.47 13.39 13.66
CA LYS A 252 1.43 12.73 14.55
C LYS A 252 2.84 12.64 13.98
N LEU A 253 2.98 12.37 12.68
CA LEU A 253 4.28 12.44 12.01
C LEU A 253 4.90 13.83 12.11
N LYS A 254 4.12 14.90 11.92
CA LYS A 254 4.63 16.28 12.02
C LYS A 254 5.12 16.59 13.44
N GLU A 255 4.36 16.17 14.46
CA GLU A 255 4.73 16.33 15.87
C GLU A 255 6.03 15.58 16.21
N LEU A 256 6.12 14.29 15.87
CA LEU A 256 7.28 13.46 16.17
C LEU A 256 8.56 13.91 15.44
N ILE A 257 8.46 14.23 14.14
CA ILE A 257 9.60 14.73 13.36
C ILE A 257 10.11 16.06 13.92
N TYR A 258 9.22 16.91 14.43
CA TYR A 258 9.62 18.16 15.07
C TYR A 258 10.43 17.88 16.35
N ILE A 259 9.95 16.97 17.21
CA ILE A 259 10.64 16.58 18.45
C ILE A 259 12.03 16.03 18.15
N GLU A 260 12.15 15.07 17.23
CA GLU A 260 13.43 14.45 16.86
C GLU A 260 14.43 15.48 16.30
N ARG A 261 13.96 16.42 15.47
CA ARG A 261 14.82 17.48 14.94
C ARG A 261 15.35 18.41 16.03
N GLN A 262 14.57 18.68 17.06
CA GLN A 262 15.03 19.51 18.18
C GLN A 262 16.05 18.75 19.05
N ALA A 263 15.80 17.47 19.33
CA ALA A 263 16.75 16.62 20.06
C ALA A 263 18.12 16.57 19.35
N LEU A 264 18.13 16.36 18.03
CA LEU A 264 19.36 16.34 17.22
C LEU A 264 20.10 17.69 17.19
N ARG A 265 19.39 18.82 17.26
CA ARG A 265 20.03 20.14 17.36
C ARG A 265 20.70 20.32 18.71
N ASN A 266 20.02 19.96 19.78
CA ASN A 266 20.55 20.10 21.13
C ASN A 266 21.80 19.22 21.35
N GLN A 267 21.85 18.03 20.76
CA GLN A 267 23.03 17.15 20.80
C GLN A 267 24.24 17.68 20.03
N ARG A 268 24.05 18.55 19.03
CA ARG A 268 25.16 19.16 18.26
C ARG A 268 25.75 20.40 18.93
N HIS A 269 25.09 20.91 19.97
CA HIS A 269 25.53 22.06 20.76
C HIS A 269 26.12 21.67 22.11
N GLN A 270 26.32 20.37 22.34
CA GLN A 270 27.08 19.76 23.44
C GLN A 270 28.37 19.18 22.88
#